data_AF-A0A244EER0-F1
#
_entry.id   AF-A0A244EER0-F1
#
_cell.length_a   1.000
_cell.length_b   1.000
_cell.length_c   1.000
_cell.angle_alpha   90.00
_cell.angle_beta   90.00
_cell.angle_gamma   90.00
#
_symmetry.space_group_name_H-M   'P 1'
#
loop_
_entity.id
_entity.type
_entity.pdbx_description
1 polymer ?
#
loop_
_entity_poly.entity_id
_entity_poly.type
_entity_poly.pdbx_seq_one_letter_code
_entity_poly.pdbx_strand_id
1 'polypeptide(L)'
;MNTETPAPPPPHAQAGACAYLLHVLLQEAERRQAGFIGTVIAGVVRDHQSIPGDIPEKPLVDAIFEETLRILRHANEPFGPPALEPAPRPRG
;
A
#
# COMPACT_ATOMS: atom_id res chain seq x y z
N MET A 1 20.91 -11.70 -33.79
CA MET A 1 20.22 -10.84 -32.82
C MET A 1 19.44 -11.76 -31.89
N ASN A 2 19.94 -11.97 -30.67
CA ASN A 2 19.25 -12.81 -29.69
C ASN A 2 18.22 -11.94 -29.00
N THR A 3 16.94 -12.18 -29.25
CA THR A 3 15.84 -11.56 -28.52
C THR A 3 15.68 -12.33 -27.20
N GLU A 4 16.44 -11.94 -26.17
CA GLU A 4 16.16 -12.40 -24.81
C GLU A 4 14.85 -11.77 -24.37
N THR A 5 13.81 -12.59 -24.27
CA THR A 5 12.55 -12.20 -23.63
C THR A 5 12.86 -11.79 -22.19
N PRO A 6 12.48 -10.59 -21.72
CA PRO A 6 12.74 -10.18 -20.36
C PRO A 6 12.12 -11.19 -19.39
N ALA A 7 12.89 -11.59 -18.38
CA ALA A 7 12.42 -12.49 -17.33
C ALA A 7 11.13 -11.95 -16.71
N PRO A 8 10.16 -12.81 -16.37
CA PRO A 8 8.94 -12.37 -15.72
C PRO A 8 9.29 -11.67 -14.39
N PRO A 9 8.53 -10.63 -14.01
CA PRO A 9 8.79 -9.92 -12.78
C PRO A 9 8.69 -10.88 -11.58
N PRO A 10 9.45 -10.63 -10.50
CA PRO A 10 9.39 -11.46 -9.29
C PRO A 10 7.95 -11.61 -8.80
N PRO A 11 7.58 -12.77 -8.22
CA PRO A 11 6.28 -12.92 -7.57
C PRO A 11 6.10 -11.78 -6.57
N HIS A 12 4.91 -11.16 -6.56
CA HIS A 12 4.53 -10.01 -5.74
C HIS A 12 5.09 -8.63 -6.16
N ALA A 13 5.90 -8.52 -7.22
CA ALA A 13 6.40 -7.22 -7.68
C ALA A 13 5.27 -6.25 -8.07
N GLN A 14 4.20 -6.75 -8.68
CA GLN A 14 3.01 -5.94 -9.00
C GLN A 14 2.34 -5.39 -7.75
N ALA A 15 2.12 -6.23 -6.73
CA ALA A 15 1.49 -5.81 -5.47
C ALA A 15 2.38 -4.81 -4.73
N GLY A 16 3.69 -5.04 -4.70
CA GLY A 16 4.67 -4.11 -4.12
C GLY A 16 4.68 -2.75 -4.83
N ALA A 17 4.64 -2.74 -6.17
CA ALA A 17 4.57 -1.51 -6.95
C ALA A 17 3.27 -0.73 -6.71
N CYS A 18 2.12 -1.42 -6.63
CA CYS A 18 0.84 -0.80 -6.28
C CYS A 18 0.86 -0.19 -4.88
N ALA A 19 1.38 -0.92 -3.88
CA ALA A 19 1.49 -0.42 -2.51
C ALA A 19 2.39 0.83 -2.42
N TYR A 20 3.53 0.82 -3.12
CA TYR A 20 4.42 1.97 -3.20
C TYR A 20 3.76 3.18 -3.89
N LEU A 21 3.08 2.97 -5.01
CA LEU A 21 2.38 4.05 -5.72
C LEU A 21 1.30 4.67 -4.83
N LEU A 22 0.49 3.84 -4.16
CA LEU A 22 -0.53 4.31 -3.21
C LEU A 22 0.11 5.13 -2.09
N HIS A 23 1.21 4.66 -1.52
CA HIS A 23 1.93 5.38 -0.47
C HIS A 23 2.39 6.78 -0.94
N VAL A 24 3.03 6.88 -2.10
CA VAL A 24 3.49 8.16 -2.67
C VAL A 24 2.33 9.11 -2.94
N LEU A 25 1.21 8.60 -3.49
CA LEU A 25 0.02 9.41 -3.76
C LEU A 25 -0.63 9.93 -2.47
N LEU A 26 -0.68 9.11 -1.43
CA LEU A 26 -1.23 9.49 -0.12
C LEU A 26 -0.36 10.56 0.55
N GLN A 27 0.96 10.42 0.50
CA GLN A 27 1.88 11.44 1.03
C GLN A 27 1.74 12.77 0.30
N GLU A 28 1.61 12.73 -1.03
CA GLU A 28 1.39 13.96 -1.81
C GLU A 28 0.03 14.60 -1.48
N ALA A 29 -1.00 13.81 -1.22
CA ALA A 29 -2.30 14.31 -0.77
C ALA A 29 -2.20 14.96 0.62
N GLU A 30 -1.52 14.32 1.58
CA GLU A 30 -1.26 14.88 2.91
C GLU A 30 -0.45 16.18 2.86
N ARG A 31 0.55 16.24 1.98
CA ARG A 31 1.36 17.45 1.77
C ARG A 31 0.53 18.61 1.21
N ARG A 32 -0.46 18.33 0.36
CA ARG A 32 -1.38 19.34 -0.20
C ARG A 32 -2.46 19.74 0.80
N GLN A 33 -2.89 18.82 1.65
CA GLN A 33 -3.92 19.03 2.65
C GLN A 33 -3.55 18.27 3.93
N ALA A 34 -3.04 19.01 4.93
CA ALA A 34 -2.74 18.44 6.23
C ALA A 34 -4.01 17.82 6.86
N GLY A 35 -3.87 16.62 7.41
CA GLY A 35 -4.93 15.82 7.99
C GLY A 35 -5.74 15.00 6.98
N PHE A 36 -5.35 14.95 5.70
CA PHE A 36 -6.03 14.16 4.68
C PHE A 36 -6.03 12.67 5.02
N ILE A 37 -4.86 12.07 5.28
CA ILE A 37 -4.74 10.64 5.57
C ILE A 37 -5.49 10.29 6.86
N GLY A 38 -5.38 11.14 7.89
CA GLY A 38 -6.15 10.99 9.13
C GLY A 38 -7.66 10.97 8.89
N THR A 39 -8.15 11.84 8.00
CA THR A 39 -9.57 11.88 7.59
C THR A 39 -9.99 10.61 6.85
N VAL A 40 -9.15 10.11 5.93
CA VAL A 40 -9.41 8.85 5.20
C VAL A 40 -9.45 7.66 6.15
N ILE A 41 -8.50 7.56 7.11
CA ILE A 41 -8.50 6.52 8.15
C ILE A 41 -9.80 6.54 8.94
N ALA A 42 -10.24 7.72 9.39
CA ALA A 42 -11.49 7.86 10.14
C ALA A 42 -12.71 7.42 9.32
N GLY A 43 -12.74 7.73 8.01
CA GLY A 43 -13.76 7.26 7.08
C GLY A 43 -13.78 5.74 6.97
N VAL A 44 -12.63 5.11 6.71
CA VAL A 44 -12.51 3.65 6.60
C VAL A 44 -12.96 2.93 7.89
N VAL A 45 -12.61 3.45 9.06
CA VAL A 45 -13.07 2.88 10.34
C VAL A 45 -14.59 3.00 10.48
N ARG A 46 -15.17 4.14 10.12
CA ARG A 46 -16.62 4.34 10.16
C ARG A 46 -17.35 3.41 9.19
N ASP A 47 -16.82 3.25 7.99
CA ASP A 47 -17.38 2.36 6.97
C ASP A 47 -17.34 0.91 7.46
N HIS A 48 -16.22 0.47 8.06
CA HIS A 48 -16.09 -0.86 8.66
C HIS A 48 -17.13 -1.12 9.76
N GLN A 49 -17.35 -0.14 10.63
CA GLN A 49 -18.34 -0.21 11.71
C GLN A 49 -19.78 -0.28 11.22
N SER A 50 -20.05 0.18 10.00
CA SER A 50 -21.39 0.13 9.40
C SER A 50 -21.76 -1.24 8.83
N ILE A 51 -20.78 -2.15 8.70
CA ILE A 51 -20.98 -3.46 8.07
C ILE A 51 -21.58 -4.44 9.10
N PRO A 52 -22.71 -5.11 8.77
CA PRO A 52 -23.30 -6.11 9.66
C PRO A 52 -22.33 -7.24 9.99
N GLY A 53 -22.34 -7.69 11.24
CA GLY A 53 -21.43 -8.74 11.73
C GLY A 53 -21.83 -10.16 11.33
N ASP A 54 -23.02 -10.34 10.78
CA ASP A 54 -23.66 -11.63 10.51
C ASP A 54 -23.62 -12.05 9.03
N ILE A 55 -22.91 -11.30 8.19
CA ILE A 55 -22.72 -11.68 6.79
C ILE A 55 -21.66 -12.80 6.65
N PRO A 56 -21.85 -13.78 5.76
CA PRO A 56 -20.87 -14.85 5.52
C PRO A 56 -19.47 -14.35 5.15
N GLU A 57 -19.39 -13.21 4.46
CA GLU A 57 -18.15 -12.61 3.97
C GLU A 57 -17.42 -11.77 5.02
N LYS A 58 -17.95 -11.66 6.25
CA LYS A 58 -17.42 -10.79 7.31
C LYS A 58 -15.91 -10.99 7.54
N PRO A 59 -15.36 -12.22 7.58
CA PRO A 59 -13.91 -12.41 7.73
C PRO A 59 -13.08 -11.84 6.58
N LEU A 60 -13.57 -11.94 5.33
CA LEU A 60 -12.88 -11.39 4.16
C LEU A 60 -12.94 -9.85 4.19
N VAL A 61 -14.11 -9.30 4.51
CA VAL A 61 -14.29 -7.86 4.68
C VAL A 61 -13.33 -7.34 5.75
N ASP A 62 -13.28 -7.97 6.93
CA ASP A 62 -12.40 -7.58 8.01
C ASP A 62 -10.92 -7.55 7.57
N ALA A 63 -10.47 -8.58 6.85
CA ALA A 63 -9.11 -8.64 6.32
C ALA A 63 -8.81 -7.51 5.31
N ILE A 64 -9.77 -7.16 4.44
CA ILE A 64 -9.61 -6.05 3.48
C ILE A 64 -9.47 -4.72 4.22
N PHE A 65 -10.32 -4.47 5.22
CA PHE A 65 -10.27 -3.24 6.01
C PHE A 65 -8.99 -3.15 6.84
N GLU A 66 -8.54 -4.25 7.43
CA GLU A 66 -7.29 -4.32 8.18
C GLU A 66 -6.08 -3.97 7.30
N GLU A 67 -5.99 -4.58 6.12
CA GLU A 67 -4.90 -4.32 5.17
C GLU A 67 -4.94 -2.87 4.63
N THR A 68 -6.14 -2.36 4.37
CA THR A 68 -6.33 -0.96 3.96
C THR A 68 -5.82 0.00 5.04
N LEU A 69 -6.19 -0.23 6.30
CA LEU A 69 -5.73 0.57 7.43
C LEU A 69 -4.22 0.45 7.65
N ARG A 70 -3.63 -0.73 7.40
CA ARG A 70 -2.18 -0.94 7.46
C ARG A 70 -1.46 -0.05 6.45
N ILE A 71 -1.92 -0.01 5.20
CA ILE A 71 -1.35 0.84 4.14
C ILE A 71 -1.51 2.33 4.48
N LEU A 72 -2.70 2.75 4.91
CA LEU A 72 -2.97 4.16 5.26
C LEU A 72 -2.12 4.62 6.45
N ARG A 73 -1.98 3.79 7.49
CA ARG A 73 -1.12 4.12 8.64
C ARG A 73 0.34 4.23 8.25
N HIS A 74 0.83 3.31 7.42
CA HIS A 74 2.19 3.38 6.91
C HIS A 74 2.43 4.65 6.09
N ALA A 75 1.45 5.09 5.29
CA ALA A 75 1.54 6.36 4.56
C ALA A 75 1.47 7.60 5.46
N ASN A 76 0.87 7.48 6.64
CA ASN A 76 0.74 8.57 7.62
C ASN A 76 2.00 8.75 8.48
N GLU A 77 2.94 7.80 8.45
CA GLU A 77 4.22 7.95 9.15
C GLU A 77 5.08 9.00 8.44
N PRO A 78 5.70 9.94 9.17
CA PRO A 78 6.59 10.93 8.57
C PRO A 78 7.78 10.21 7.94
N PHE A 79 7.83 10.19 6.62
CA PHE A 79 8.85 9.52 5.86
C PHE A 79 10.00 10.48 5.52
N GLY A 80 11.21 10.10 5.91
CA GLY A 80 12.41 10.42 5.14
C GLY A 80 12.68 9.22 4.22
N PRO A 81 13.05 9.42 2.94
CA PRO A 81 13.25 8.30 2.03
C PRO A 81 14.36 7.37 2.54
N PRO A 82 14.10 6.05 2.73
CA PRO A 82 15.17 5.08 2.84
C PRO A 82 15.87 5.07 1.49
N ALA A 83 17.18 5.32 1.52
CA ALA A 83 18.02 5.15 0.35
C ALA A 83 17.80 3.74 -0.19
N LEU A 84 17.52 3.60 -1.48
CA LEU A 84 17.54 2.30 -2.14
C LEU A 84 18.94 1.72 -1.94
N GLU A 85 19.06 0.65 -1.15
CA GLU A 85 20.31 -0.09 -1.14
C GLU A 85 20.55 -0.58 -2.58
N PRO A 86 21.73 -0.30 -3.16
CA PRO A 86 22.00 -0.68 -4.53
C PRO A 86 21.89 -2.19 -4.67
N ALA A 87 21.20 -2.65 -5.71
CA ALA A 87 21.03 -4.07 -5.99
C ALA A 87 22.39 -4.80 -5.93
N PRO A 88 22.46 -6.00 -5.32
CA PRO A 88 23.70 -6.75 -5.23
C PRO A 88 24.24 -6.99 -6.65
N ARG A 89 25.49 -6.60 -6.88
CA ARG A 89 26.13 -6.79 -8.19
C ARG A 89 26.14 -8.28 -8.54
N PRO A 90 25.80 -8.66 -9.79
CA PRO A 90 25.93 -10.05 -10.21
C PRO A 90 27.39 -10.48 -10.03
N ARG A 91 27.59 -11.64 -9.39
CA ARG A 91 28.93 -12.24 -9.25
C ARG A 91 29.41 -12.62 -10.65
N GLY A 92 30.49 -11.97 -11.09
CA GLY A 92 31.22 -12.34 -12.30
C GLY A 92 31.97 -13.66 -12.13
#